data_AF-A0A956KM73-F1
#
_entry.id   AF-A0A956KM73-F1
#
_cell.length_a   1.000
_cell.length_b   1.000
_cell.length_c   1.000
_cell.angle_alpha   90.00
_cell.angle_beta   90.00
_cell.angle_gamma   90.00
#
_symmetry.space_group_name_H-M   'P 1'
#
loop_
_entity.id
_entity.type
_entity.pdbx_description
1 polymer ?
#
loop_
_entity_poly.entity_id
_entity_poly.type
_entity_poly.pdbx_seq_one_letter_code
_entity_poly.pdbx_strand_id
1 'polypeptide(L)'
;ACYASCALDSDPETTALEPSCIVEEEAQGQEPTPIPECAREGGTGDYLIDPETNDYAMPDDASNVCAALLVDPDGSQTSDLADDMSEECVAAGYNLEFEVARRPGFPAAGGTSVKATCKISTQPDLDCPGLGG
;
A
#
# COMPACT_ATOMS: atom_id res chain seq x y z
N ALA A 1 -4.84 -1.63 5.60
CA ALA A 1 -6.06 -0.80 5.40
C ALA A 1 -6.56 -0.95 3.97
N CYS A 2 -7.76 -1.52 3.79
CA CYS A 2 -8.27 -1.86 2.47
C CYS A 2 -8.70 -0.64 1.64
N TYR A 3 -8.32 -0.60 0.37
CA TYR A 3 -8.76 0.44 -0.54
C TYR A 3 -10.13 0.12 -1.12
N ALA A 4 -11.13 0.92 -0.76
CA ALA A 4 -12.53 0.62 -1.05
C ALA A 4 -12.96 0.78 -2.53
N SER A 5 -12.04 1.14 -3.42
CA SER A 5 -12.31 1.29 -4.87
C SER A 5 -11.43 0.36 -5.68
N CYS A 6 -11.87 -0.04 -6.87
CA CYS A 6 -11.04 -0.83 -7.79
C CYS A 6 -9.86 0.02 -8.26
N ALA A 7 -8.67 -0.24 -7.71
CA ALA A 7 -7.44 0.40 -8.16
C ALA A 7 -7.15 -0.07 -9.60
N LEU A 8 -6.81 0.89 -10.46
CA LEU A 8 -6.45 0.60 -11.84
C LEU A 8 -5.07 -0.04 -11.89
N ASP A 9 -4.97 -1.18 -12.58
CA ASP A 9 -3.69 -1.73 -13.00
C ASP A 9 -3.09 -0.85 -14.09
N SER A 10 -1.92 -0.29 -13.83
CA SER A 10 -1.26 0.62 -14.77
C SER A 10 -0.40 -0.09 -15.81
N ASP A 11 -0.07 -1.37 -15.59
CA ASP A 11 0.66 -2.19 -16.54
C ASP A 11 0.09 -3.64 -16.58
N PRO A 12 -0.87 -3.91 -17.48
CA PRO A 12 -1.48 -5.22 -17.59
C PRO A 12 -0.56 -6.30 -18.19
N GLU A 13 0.70 -5.98 -18.53
CA GLU A 13 1.68 -7.00 -18.93
C GLU A 13 2.32 -7.70 -17.74
N THR A 14 2.20 -7.15 -16.53
CA THR A 14 2.63 -7.83 -15.29
C THR A 14 1.50 -8.68 -14.71
N THR A 15 1.86 -9.63 -13.85
CA THR A 15 0.88 -10.53 -13.20
C THR A 15 0.27 -9.89 -11.96
N ALA A 16 1.05 -9.07 -11.26
CA ALA A 16 0.62 -8.35 -10.08
C ALA A 16 -0.02 -7.02 -10.48
N LEU A 17 -0.96 -6.54 -9.67
CA LEU A 17 -1.50 -5.19 -9.85
C LEU A 17 -0.38 -4.15 -9.70
N GLU A 18 -0.26 -3.24 -10.67
CA GLU A 18 0.64 -2.07 -10.57
C GLU A 18 -0.15 -0.78 -10.35
N PRO A 19 -0.56 -0.47 -9.10
CA PRO A 19 -1.43 0.65 -8.81
C PRO A 19 -0.69 1.99 -8.84
N SER A 20 -1.34 3.02 -9.37
CA SER A 20 -0.82 4.39 -9.32
C SER A 20 -1.53 5.17 -8.20
N CYS A 21 -0.91 5.21 -7.03
CA CYS A 21 -1.46 5.82 -5.82
C CYS A 21 -0.55 6.89 -5.22
N ILE A 22 -1.18 7.88 -4.55
CA ILE A 22 -0.51 8.84 -3.68
C ILE A 22 -1.06 8.62 -2.28
N VAL A 23 -0.18 8.37 -1.32
CA VAL A 23 -0.52 8.25 0.10
C VAL A 23 -0.04 9.51 0.81
N GLU A 24 -0.90 10.12 1.60
CA GLU A 24 -0.61 11.36 2.32
C GLU A 24 -1.05 11.23 3.78
N GLU A 25 -0.33 11.89 4.68
CA GLU A 25 -0.79 12.16 6.03
C GLU A 25 -1.19 13.62 6.19
N GLU A 26 -2.28 13.85 6.91
CA GLU A 26 -2.78 15.19 7.23
C GLU A 26 -2.87 15.31 8.75
N ALA A 27 -2.04 16.16 9.33
CA ALA A 27 -2.11 16.53 10.74
C ALA A 27 -2.99 17.78 10.92
N GLN A 28 -3.65 17.91 12.08
CA GLN A 28 -4.55 19.04 12.32
C GLN A 28 -3.87 20.41 12.11
N GLY A 29 -4.41 21.18 11.16
CA GLY A 29 -3.94 22.53 10.85
C GLY A 29 -2.63 22.57 10.05
N GLN A 30 -2.21 21.44 9.46
CA GLN A 30 -1.08 21.36 8.53
C GLN A 30 -1.56 20.95 7.14
N GLU A 31 -0.79 21.31 6.12
CA GLU A 31 -1.03 20.82 4.77
C GLU A 31 -0.74 19.31 4.70
N PRO A 32 -1.46 18.55 3.86
CA PRO A 32 -1.15 17.15 3.60
C PRO A 32 0.31 16.97 3.16
N THR A 33 0.96 15.95 3.73
CA THR A 33 2.34 15.61 3.42
C THR A 33 2.37 14.22 2.79
N PRO A 34 3.03 14.04 1.62
CA PRO A 34 3.13 12.74 0.98
C PRO A 34 3.95 11.79 1.84
N ILE A 35 3.45 10.56 1.97
CA ILE A 35 4.16 9.43 2.54
C ILE A 35 4.85 8.69 1.38
N PRO A 36 6.18 8.55 1.38
CA PRO A 36 6.88 7.81 0.35
C PRO A 36 6.56 6.31 0.45
N GLU A 37 6.76 5.59 -0.64
CA GLU A 37 6.67 4.13 -0.62
C GLU A 37 7.81 3.52 0.21
N CYS A 38 7.55 2.38 0.85
CA CYS A 38 8.57 1.65 1.60
C CYS A 38 9.68 1.10 0.69
N ALA A 39 10.83 0.81 1.29
CA ALA A 39 11.98 0.31 0.54
C ALA A 39 11.66 -1.03 -0.12
N ARG A 40 12.09 -1.16 -1.38
CA ARG A 40 12.02 -2.41 -2.15
C ARG A 40 13.41 -2.89 -2.55
N GLU A 41 13.59 -4.20 -2.71
CA GLU A 41 14.83 -4.80 -3.17
C GLU A 41 15.07 -4.47 -4.65
N GLY A 42 16.28 -3.98 -4.94
CA GLY A 42 16.67 -3.66 -6.31
C GLY A 42 16.82 -4.92 -7.16
N GLY A 43 15.79 -5.23 -7.96
CA GLY A 43 15.83 -6.28 -8.98
C GLY A 43 14.60 -7.18 -8.98
N THR A 44 14.12 -7.57 -7.80
CA THR A 44 12.86 -8.32 -7.65
C THR A 44 11.67 -7.38 -7.49
N GLY A 45 11.89 -6.23 -6.84
CA GLY A 45 10.82 -5.31 -6.48
C GLY A 45 10.17 -5.67 -5.14
N ASP A 46 10.59 -6.73 -4.46
CA ASP A 46 10.01 -7.18 -3.19
C ASP A 46 10.21 -6.13 -2.09
N TYR A 47 9.27 -5.98 -1.16
CA TYR A 47 9.42 -5.12 0.00
C TYR A 47 10.52 -5.62 0.93
N LEU A 48 11.33 -4.68 1.41
CA LEU A 48 12.34 -4.96 2.42
C LEU A 48 11.70 -4.86 3.81
N ILE A 49 11.85 -5.91 4.62
CA ILE A 49 11.47 -5.91 6.03
C ILE A 49 12.68 -5.57 6.89
N ASP A 50 12.52 -4.59 7.78
CA ASP A 50 13.53 -4.24 8.78
C ASP A 50 13.58 -5.35 9.84
N PRO A 51 14.72 -6.06 9.99
CA PRO A 51 14.83 -7.17 10.92
C PRO A 51 14.83 -6.73 12.40
N GLU A 52 15.04 -5.44 12.70
CA GLU A 52 15.01 -4.94 14.07
C GLU A 52 13.58 -4.70 14.55
N THR A 53 12.69 -4.23 13.66
CA THR A 53 11.29 -3.90 13.99
C THR A 53 10.30 -4.96 13.53
N ASN A 54 10.69 -5.82 12.59
CA ASN A 54 9.82 -6.74 11.87
C ASN A 54 8.63 -6.01 11.21
N ASP A 55 8.94 -4.87 10.59
CA ASP A 55 8.03 -3.97 9.86
C ASP A 55 8.72 -3.52 8.55
N TYR A 56 8.01 -2.83 7.65
CA TYR A 56 8.60 -2.37 6.39
C TYR A 56 9.77 -1.39 6.61
N ALA A 57 10.84 -1.60 5.85
CA ALA A 57 12.02 -0.75 5.88
C ALA A 57 11.73 0.61 5.23
N MET A 58 12.24 1.68 5.85
CA MET A 58 12.16 3.03 5.30
C MET A 58 12.97 3.13 3.98
N PRO A 59 12.51 3.89 2.99
CA PRO A 59 13.22 4.03 1.70
C PRO A 59 14.59 4.71 1.83
N ASP A 60 14.77 5.54 2.86
CA ASP A 60 16.01 6.24 3.16
C ASP A 60 16.14 6.59 4.66
N ASP A 61 17.31 7.08 5.05
CA ASP A 61 17.60 7.48 6.43
C ASP A 61 16.79 8.71 6.90
N ALA A 62 16.32 9.53 5.96
CA ALA A 62 15.62 10.78 6.24
C ALA A 62 14.12 10.57 6.50
N SER A 63 13.55 9.49 5.97
CA SER A 63 12.15 9.12 6.10
C SER A 63 11.89 8.43 7.45
N ASN A 64 10.80 8.82 8.10
CA ASN A 64 10.35 8.22 9.36
C ASN A 64 8.99 7.53 9.24
N VAL A 65 8.39 7.59 8.05
CA VAL A 65 7.13 6.96 7.69
C VAL A 65 7.23 6.53 6.23
N CYS A 66 6.68 5.37 5.90
CA CYS A 66 6.48 4.93 4.52
C CYS A 66 5.17 4.17 4.41
N ALA A 67 4.70 3.96 3.19
CA ALA A 67 3.52 3.16 2.89
C ALA A 67 3.90 1.97 2.00
N ALA A 68 3.41 0.78 2.34
CA ALA A 68 3.44 -0.40 1.50
C ALA A 68 2.09 -0.58 0.80
N LEU A 69 2.14 -1.06 -0.44
CA LEU A 69 1.03 -1.34 -1.33
C LEU A 69 0.94 -2.86 -1.49
N LEU A 70 -0.02 -3.44 -0.79
CA LEU A 70 -0.26 -4.87 -0.75
C LEU A 70 -1.23 -5.19 -1.88
N VAL A 71 -0.78 -6.00 -2.83
CA VAL A 71 -1.41 -6.20 -4.13
C VAL A 71 -1.61 -7.67 -4.47
N ASP A 72 -1.18 -8.59 -3.61
CA ASP A 72 -1.33 -10.04 -3.81
C ASP A 72 -2.45 -10.62 -2.92
N PRO A 73 -3.68 -10.80 -3.43
CA PRO A 73 -4.82 -11.20 -2.62
C PRO A 73 -4.73 -12.63 -2.07
N ASP A 74 -3.95 -13.49 -2.69
CA ASP A 74 -3.88 -14.91 -2.32
C ASP A 74 -2.46 -15.46 -2.26
N GLY A 75 -1.45 -14.57 -2.26
CA GLY A 75 -0.03 -14.92 -2.25
C GLY A 75 0.40 -15.70 -3.50
N SER A 76 -0.32 -15.52 -4.61
CA SER A 76 -0.11 -16.27 -5.84
C SER A 76 0.33 -15.41 -7.02
N GLN A 77 0.25 -14.08 -6.88
CA GLN A 77 0.60 -13.13 -7.94
C GLN A 77 2.08 -12.74 -7.90
N THR A 78 2.67 -12.69 -6.71
CA THR A 78 4.07 -12.38 -6.48
C THR A 78 4.75 -13.51 -5.68
N SER A 79 6.07 -13.43 -5.55
CA SER A 79 6.81 -14.25 -4.58
C SER A 79 7.08 -13.50 -3.26
N ASP A 80 6.61 -12.25 -3.17
CA ASP A 80 6.86 -11.36 -2.05
C ASP A 80 5.75 -11.49 -1.01
N LEU A 81 6.01 -12.27 0.04
CA LEU A 81 5.04 -12.42 1.12
C LEU A 81 4.75 -11.10 1.89
N ALA A 82 5.53 -10.04 1.66
CA ALA A 82 5.29 -8.73 2.24
C ALA A 82 4.36 -7.84 1.38
N ASP A 83 3.89 -8.29 0.20
CA ASP A 83 2.80 -7.63 -0.51
C ASP A 83 1.48 -8.42 -0.54
N ASP A 84 1.43 -9.54 0.21
CA ASP A 84 0.22 -10.30 0.50
C ASP A 84 -0.82 -9.41 1.20
N MET A 85 -2.04 -9.36 0.65
CA MET A 85 -3.16 -8.68 1.28
C MET A 85 -3.68 -9.48 2.49
N SER A 86 -4.21 -8.76 3.49
CA SER A 86 -4.85 -9.39 4.63
C SER A 86 -6.13 -10.12 4.24
N GLU A 87 -6.46 -11.19 4.98
CA GLU A 87 -7.69 -11.97 4.78
C GLU A 87 -8.96 -11.09 4.80
N GLU A 88 -8.95 -9.99 5.58
CA GLU A 88 -10.07 -9.04 5.66
C GLU A 88 -10.28 -8.32 4.31
N CYS A 89 -9.21 -7.77 3.74
CA CYS A 89 -9.31 -7.03 2.48
C CYS A 89 -9.67 -7.95 1.30
N VAL A 90 -9.13 -9.17 1.32
CA VAL A 90 -9.42 -10.23 0.34
C VAL A 90 -10.88 -10.67 0.44
N ALA A 91 -11.38 -10.92 1.64
CA ALA A 91 -12.76 -11.35 1.87
C ALA A 91 -13.79 -10.27 1.45
N ALA A 92 -13.42 -8.99 1.55
CA ALA A 92 -14.23 -7.88 1.08
C ALA A 92 -14.11 -7.61 -0.44
N GLY A 93 -13.30 -8.40 -1.15
CA GLY A 93 -13.13 -8.30 -2.60
C GLY A 93 -12.33 -7.09 -3.06
N TYR A 94 -11.52 -6.48 -2.19
CA TYR A 94 -10.63 -5.39 -2.57
C TYR A 94 -9.41 -5.93 -3.31
N ASN A 95 -8.86 -5.13 -4.23
CA ASN A 95 -7.65 -5.48 -4.99
C ASN A 95 -6.40 -4.72 -4.53
N LEU A 96 -6.52 -3.88 -3.51
CA LEU A 96 -5.42 -3.11 -2.97
C LEU A 96 -5.58 -2.90 -1.47
N GLU A 97 -4.51 -3.09 -0.74
CA GLU A 97 -4.37 -2.74 0.67
C GLU A 97 -3.15 -1.83 0.88
N PHE A 98 -3.27 -0.92 1.87
CA PHE A 98 -2.17 -0.06 2.31
C PHE A 98 -1.76 -0.40 3.73
N GLU A 99 -0.46 -0.51 3.97
CA GLU A 99 0.12 -0.54 5.30
C GLU A 99 1.06 0.64 5.51
N VAL A 100 1.01 1.26 6.69
CA VAL A 100 1.86 2.42 7.01
C VAL A 100 2.83 2.03 8.10
N ALA A 101 4.10 1.93 7.74
CA ALA A 101 5.19 1.70 8.68
C ALA A 101 5.74 3.03 9.21
N ARG A 102 6.14 3.05 10.48
CA ARG A 102 6.76 4.24 11.10
C ARG A 102 7.99 3.83 11.90
N ARG A 103 9.04 4.63 11.79
CA ARG A 103 10.27 4.43 12.57
C ARG A 103 9.96 4.54 14.08
N PRO A 104 10.49 3.64 14.93
CA PRO A 104 10.36 3.75 16.37
C PRO A 104 10.79 5.15 16.88
N GLY A 105 9.96 5.75 17.73
CA GLY A 105 10.17 7.12 18.24
C GLY A 105 9.56 8.24 17.38
N PHE A 106 8.98 7.92 16.23
CA PHE A 106 8.28 8.87 15.34
C PHE A 106 6.80 8.48 15.13
N PRO A 107 5.99 8.39 16.20
CA PRO A 107 4.57 8.12 16.05
C PRO A 107 3.88 9.26 15.30
N ALA A 108 2.74 8.96 14.66
CA ALA A 108 1.87 10.00 14.12
C ALA A 108 1.47 10.99 15.22
N ALA A 109 1.39 12.28 14.88
CA ALA A 109 0.84 13.27 15.79
C ALA A 109 -0.64 12.95 16.09
N GLY A 110 -1.11 13.33 17.29
CA GLY A 110 -2.50 13.14 17.65
C GLY A 110 -3.43 13.88 16.68
N GLY A 111 -4.42 13.17 16.14
CA GLY A 111 -5.34 13.73 15.15
C GLY A 111 -4.84 13.72 13.71
N THR A 112 -3.71 13.06 13.42
CA THR A 112 -3.28 12.78 12.05
C THR A 112 -4.19 11.72 11.41
N SER A 113 -4.63 11.97 10.18
CA SER A 113 -5.27 10.98 9.31
C SER A 113 -4.38 10.61 8.15
N VAL A 114 -4.49 9.38 7.66
CA VAL A 114 -3.86 8.92 6.41
C VAL A 114 -4.93 8.81 5.34
N LYS A 115 -4.60 9.25 4.13
CA LYS A 115 -5.46 9.16 2.96
C LYS A 115 -4.67 8.62 1.77
N ALA A 116 -5.25 7.66 1.07
CA ALA A 116 -4.74 7.19 -0.21
C ALA A 116 -5.65 7.67 -1.35
N THR A 117 -5.04 8.12 -2.44
CA THR A 117 -5.72 8.49 -3.68
C THR A 117 -5.11 7.73 -4.85
N CYS A 118 -5.85 6.82 -5.45
CA CYS A 118 -5.38 6.03 -6.59
C CYS A 118 -6.11 6.39 -7.88
N LYS A 119 -5.47 6.10 -9.02
CA LYS A 119 -6.20 5.94 -10.27
C LYS A 119 -7.14 4.74 -10.14
N ILE A 120 -8.39 4.93 -10.55
CA ILE A 120 -9.44 3.92 -10.46
C ILE A 120 -9.76 3.35 -11.83
N SER A 121 -10.14 2.07 -11.87
CA SER A 121 -10.57 1.42 -13.10
C SER A 121 -11.80 2.13 -13.71
N THR A 122 -11.86 2.18 -15.05
CA THR A 122 -13.05 2.63 -15.79
C THR A 122 -14.06 1.50 -16.04
N GLN A 123 -13.69 0.25 -15.75
CA GLN A 123 -14.50 -0.96 -15.90
C GLN A 123 -14.41 -1.84 -14.65
N PRO A 124 -14.80 -1.34 -13.45
CA PRO A 124 -14.59 -2.06 -12.19
C PRO A 124 -15.31 -3.41 -12.13
N ASP A 125 -16.45 -3.58 -12.82
CA ASP A 125 -17.16 -4.86 -12.89
C ASP A 125 -16.36 -5.96 -13.62
N LEU A 126 -15.41 -5.55 -14.48
CA LEU A 126 -14.52 -6.45 -15.21
C LEU A 126 -13.21 -6.64 -14.47
N ASP A 127 -12.63 -5.55 -13.98
CA ASP A 127 -11.27 -5.54 -13.41
C ASP A 127 -11.25 -5.99 -11.94
N CYS A 128 -12.31 -5.69 -11.18
CA CYS A 128 -12.48 -6.07 -9.78
C CYS A 128 -13.90 -6.61 -9.52
N PRO A 129 -14.27 -7.77 -10.11
CA PRO A 129 -15.63 -8.28 -9.99
C PRO A 129 -15.98 -8.57 -8.52
N GLY A 130 -17.04 -7.92 -8.03
CA GLY A 130 -17.56 -8.14 -6.66
C GLY A 130 -16.91 -7.29 -5.57
N LEU A 131 -16.19 -6.23 -5.92
CA LEU A 131 -15.53 -5.36 -4.95
C LEU A 131 -16.51 -4.67 -3.98
N GLY A 132 -16.20 -4.74 -2.68
CA GLY A 132 -16.97 -4.08 -1.61
C GLY A 132 -18.30 -4.77 -1.27
N GLY A 133 -18.37 -6.09 -1.51
CA GLY A 133 -19.54 -6.94 -1.30
C GLY A 133 -20.02 -7.06 0.15
#